data_AF-A0A4U7EE09-F1
#
_entry.id   AF-A0A4U7EE09-F1
#
_cell.length_a   1.000
_cell.length_b   1.000
_cell.length_c   1.000
_cell.angle_alpha   90.00
_cell.angle_beta   90.00
_cell.angle_gamma   90.00
#
_symmetry.space_group_name_H-M   'P 1'
#
loop_
_entity.id
_entity.type
_entity.pdbx_description
1 polymer ?
#
loop_
_entity_poly.entity_id
_entity_poly.type
_entity_poly.pdbx_seq_one_letter_code
_entity_poly.pdbx_strand_id
1 'polypeptide(L)'
;MAADDGRPDPADVDADSILEGAGFDADESVLTRRQAEVLALRERGLRQSDIADRFGTSRANVSSVEASARDNVERARETVAFAEALSAPVRVEIESGTDLYDAPKRVYDACDEAGVKVNQTAPELMKSIGDRAGDAVHGREVRSRLFVTVAADGRIRVRRP
;
A
#
# COMPACT_ATOMS: atom_id res chain seq x y z
N MET A 1 7.06 14.53 37.74
CA MET A 1 6.72 15.45 36.64
C MET A 1 6.62 14.64 35.37
N ALA A 2 5.40 14.33 34.92
CA ALA A 2 5.22 13.73 33.60
C ALA A 2 5.46 14.82 32.56
N ALA A 3 6.28 14.52 31.55
CA ALA A 3 6.55 15.42 30.45
C ALA A 3 5.25 15.70 29.69
N ASP A 4 4.92 16.98 29.56
CA ASP A 4 3.91 17.46 28.64
C ASP A 4 4.46 17.28 27.22
N ASP A 5 4.07 16.17 26.59
CA ASP A 5 4.64 15.65 25.34
C ASP A 5 4.03 16.33 24.09
N GLY A 6 3.30 17.44 24.26
CA GLY A 6 2.69 18.23 23.19
C GLY A 6 1.61 17.49 22.38
N ARG A 7 1.09 16.38 22.92
CA ARG A 7 0.00 15.62 22.27
C ARG A 7 -1.34 16.27 22.60
N PRO A 8 -2.30 16.27 21.67
CA PRO A 8 -3.65 16.71 21.97
C PRO A 8 -4.18 15.91 23.16
N ASP A 9 -4.92 16.57 24.06
CA ASP A 9 -5.65 15.87 25.11
C ASP A 9 -6.52 14.83 24.41
N PRO A 10 -6.42 13.53 24.80
CA PRO A 10 -7.25 12.50 24.22
C PRO A 10 -8.71 12.93 24.14
N ALA A 11 -9.23 13.63 25.16
CA ALA A 11 -10.60 14.13 25.25
C ALA A 11 -11.01 15.07 24.10
N ASP A 12 -10.07 15.82 23.52
CA ASP A 12 -10.33 16.82 22.49
C ASP A 12 -10.41 16.24 21.07
N VAL A 13 -10.00 14.98 20.89
CA VAL A 13 -10.02 14.31 19.58
C VAL A 13 -11.31 13.52 19.42
N ASP A 14 -12.23 14.03 18.62
CA ASP A 14 -13.46 13.34 18.24
C ASP A 14 -13.24 12.43 17.02
N ALA A 15 -13.50 11.13 17.19
CA ALA A 15 -13.38 10.16 16.12
C ALA A 15 -14.47 10.34 15.06
N ASP A 16 -15.70 10.70 15.45
CA ASP A 16 -16.83 10.80 14.53
C ASP A 16 -16.61 11.93 13.53
N SER A 17 -16.22 13.11 14.01
CA SER A 17 -15.83 14.25 13.16
C SER A 17 -14.70 13.91 12.18
N ILE A 18 -13.72 13.09 12.57
CA ILE A 18 -12.63 12.67 11.68
C ILE A 18 -13.15 11.72 10.60
N LEU A 19 -14.00 10.77 10.98
CA LEU A 19 -14.56 9.79 10.05
C LEU A 19 -15.51 10.45 9.05
N GLU A 20 -16.36 11.38 9.50
CA GLU A 20 -17.21 12.18 8.62
C GLU A 20 -16.38 13.04 7.66
N GLY A 21 -15.35 13.73 8.16
CA GLY A 21 -14.45 14.52 7.32
C GLY A 21 -13.66 13.70 6.30
N ALA A 22 -13.43 12.41 6.59
CA ALA A 22 -12.80 11.47 5.65
C ALA A 22 -13.81 10.78 4.72
N GLY A 23 -15.12 11.00 4.89
CA GLY A 23 -16.17 10.35 4.12
C GLY A 23 -16.29 8.84 4.38
N PHE A 24 -16.05 8.39 5.61
CA PHE A 24 -16.12 6.97 5.95
C PHE A 24 -17.56 6.46 6.02
N ASP A 25 -17.86 5.46 5.20
CA ASP A 25 -19.09 4.65 5.25
C ASP A 25 -18.73 3.20 5.64
N ALA A 26 -19.41 2.67 6.66
CA ALA A 26 -19.17 1.31 7.13
C ALA A 26 -19.76 0.23 6.20
N ASP A 27 -20.77 0.57 5.40
CA ASP A 27 -21.41 -0.37 4.48
C ASP A 27 -20.61 -0.54 3.17
N GLU A 28 -19.82 0.47 2.80
CA GLU A 28 -18.95 0.45 1.62
C GLU A 28 -17.48 0.13 1.94
N SER A 29 -17.13 -0.06 3.21
CA SER A 29 -15.76 -0.29 3.65
C SER A 29 -15.51 -1.74 4.08
N VAL A 30 -14.26 -2.18 3.90
CA VAL A 30 -13.75 -3.42 4.52
C VAL A 30 -13.46 -3.25 6.02
N LEU A 31 -13.46 -2.01 6.53
CA LEU A 31 -13.25 -1.72 7.94
C LEU A 31 -14.59 -1.64 8.65
N THR A 32 -14.67 -2.21 9.85
CA THR A 32 -15.78 -1.92 10.74
C THR A 32 -15.68 -0.50 11.28
N ARG A 33 -16.80 0.09 11.73
CA ARG A 33 -16.79 1.41 12.38
C ARG A 33 -15.75 1.49 13.50
N ARG A 34 -15.70 0.48 14.38
CA ARG A 34 -14.73 0.42 15.49
C ARG A 34 -13.27 0.37 15.02
N GLN A 35 -12.98 -0.34 13.92
CA GLN A 35 -11.65 -0.36 13.33
C GLN A 35 -11.26 1.02 12.77
N ALA A 36 -12.19 1.68 12.08
CA ALA A 36 -11.98 3.01 11.53
C ALA A 36 -11.76 4.05 12.64
N GLU A 37 -12.54 4.02 13.72
CA GLU A 37 -12.35 4.88 14.90
C GLU A 37 -10.95 4.70 15.52
N VAL A 38 -10.50 3.44 15.69
CA VAL A 38 -9.16 3.16 16.22
C VAL A 38 -8.08 3.76 15.31
N LEU A 39 -8.17 3.57 13.99
CA LEU A 39 -7.20 4.17 13.06
C LEU A 39 -7.22 5.69 13.12
N ALA A 40 -8.40 6.32 13.11
CA ALA A 40 -8.56 7.76 13.18
C ALA A 40 -7.89 8.36 14.43
N LEU A 41 -8.15 7.78 15.61
CA LEU A 41 -7.56 8.23 16.87
C LEU A 41 -6.04 8.00 16.91
N ARG A 42 -5.56 6.89 16.34
CA ARG A 42 -4.12 6.58 16.28
C ARG A 42 -3.36 7.54 15.37
N GLU A 43 -3.93 7.94 14.23
CA GLU A 43 -3.36 8.96 13.33
C GLU A 43 -3.29 10.35 13.99
N ARG A 44 -4.13 10.62 14.99
CA ARG A 44 -4.06 11.83 15.83
C ARG A 44 -3.12 11.70 17.04
N GLY A 45 -2.41 10.58 17.16
CA GLY A 45 -1.35 10.39 18.15
C GLY A 45 -1.78 9.82 19.51
N LEU A 46 -3.06 9.46 19.68
CA LEU A 46 -3.55 8.86 20.94
C LEU A 46 -2.92 7.49 21.18
N ARG A 47 -2.63 7.14 22.43
CA ARG A 47 -2.09 5.82 22.77
C ARG A 47 -3.22 4.80 22.82
N GLN A 48 -2.88 3.51 22.65
CA GLN A 48 -3.86 2.43 22.78
C GLN A 48 -4.52 2.39 24.17
N SER A 49 -3.81 2.81 25.23
CA SER A 49 -4.38 2.95 26.58
C SER A 49 -5.50 3.97 26.60
N ASP A 50 -5.27 5.16 26.03
CA ASP A 50 -6.22 6.27 26.06
C ASP A 50 -7.50 5.91 25.28
N ILE A 51 -7.32 5.22 24.15
CA ILE A 51 -8.41 4.68 23.34
C ILE A 51 -9.16 3.58 24.10
N ALA A 52 -8.45 2.73 24.85
CA ALA A 52 -9.06 1.66 25.63
C ALA A 52 -9.93 2.22 26.77
N ASP A 53 -9.42 3.23 27.48
CA ASP A 53 -10.15 3.94 28.53
C ASP A 53 -11.42 4.60 27.95
N ARG A 54 -11.29 5.27 26.79
CA ARG A 54 -12.42 5.87 26.06
C ARG A 54 -13.48 4.84 25.66
N PHE A 55 -13.07 3.68 25.17
CA PHE A 55 -14.00 2.64 24.71
C PHE A 55 -14.49 1.72 25.83
N GLY A 56 -14.05 1.93 27.07
CA GLY A 56 -14.41 1.07 28.21
C GLY A 56 -13.97 -0.38 28.01
N THR A 57 -12.81 -0.60 27.40
CA THR A 57 -12.29 -1.92 27.03
C THR A 57 -10.83 -2.08 27.45
N SER A 58 -10.26 -3.28 27.30
CA SER A 58 -8.83 -3.50 27.54
C SER A 58 -7.94 -2.94 26.42
N ARG A 59 -6.72 -2.50 26.78
CA ARG A 59 -5.65 -2.15 25.82
C ARG A 59 -5.35 -3.29 24.85
N ALA A 60 -5.41 -4.54 25.32
CA ALA A 60 -5.21 -5.72 24.49
C ALA A 60 -6.27 -5.83 23.38
N ASN A 61 -7.53 -5.55 23.70
CA ASN A 61 -8.60 -5.50 22.70
C ASN A 61 -8.35 -4.40 21.65
N VAL A 62 -8.00 -3.17 22.08
CA VAL A 62 -7.66 -2.08 21.15
C VAL A 62 -6.50 -2.46 20.24
N SER A 63 -5.44 -3.07 20.79
CA SER A 63 -4.30 -3.54 19.99
C SER A 63 -4.71 -4.57 18.94
N SER A 64 -5.61 -5.50 19.28
CA SER A 64 -6.13 -6.48 18.32
C SER A 64 -6.95 -5.82 17.23
N VAL A 65 -7.83 -4.88 17.59
CA VAL A 65 -8.65 -4.13 16.63
C VAL A 65 -7.76 -3.31 15.69
N GLU A 66 -6.76 -2.62 16.21
CA GLU A 66 -5.79 -1.84 15.42
C GLU A 66 -5.01 -2.71 14.44
N ALA A 67 -4.53 -3.88 14.90
CA ALA A 67 -3.80 -4.82 14.05
C ALA A 67 -4.69 -5.34 12.92
N SER A 68 -5.92 -5.78 13.22
CA SER A 68 -6.87 -6.23 12.21
C SER A 68 -7.27 -5.11 11.24
N ALA A 69 -7.40 -3.87 11.72
CA ALA A 69 -7.68 -2.72 10.87
C ALA A 69 -6.56 -2.47 9.86
N ARG A 70 -5.29 -2.50 10.31
CA ARG A 70 -4.14 -2.33 9.41
C ARG A 70 -4.02 -3.45 8.38
N ASP A 71 -4.24 -4.69 8.81
CA ASP A 71 -4.25 -5.85 7.91
C ASP A 71 -5.36 -5.75 6.85
N ASN A 72 -6.56 -5.29 7.23
CA ASN A 72 -7.64 -5.02 6.28
C ASN A 72 -7.26 -3.93 5.26
N VAL A 73 -6.62 -2.84 5.69
CA VAL A 73 -6.15 -1.78 4.77
C VAL A 73 -5.07 -2.31 3.83
N GLU A 74 -4.11 -3.09 4.33
CA GLU A 74 -3.05 -3.69 3.52
C GLU A 74 -3.63 -4.62 2.45
N ARG A 75 -4.54 -5.52 2.84
CA ARG A 75 -5.22 -6.41 1.90
C ARG A 75 -6.04 -5.67 0.86
N ALA A 76 -6.81 -4.65 1.26
CA ALA A 76 -7.60 -3.85 0.32
C ALA A 76 -6.71 -3.11 -0.69
N ARG A 77 -5.58 -2.56 -0.25
CA ARG A 77 -4.59 -1.95 -1.15
C ARG A 77 -4.05 -2.96 -2.16
N GLU A 78 -3.78 -4.19 -1.73
CA GLU A 78 -3.34 -5.25 -2.62
C GLU A 78 -4.45 -5.69 -3.60
N THR A 79 -5.70 -5.78 -3.15
CA THR A 79 -6.85 -6.08 -4.01
C THR A 79 -7.01 -5.03 -5.11
N VAL A 80 -6.97 -3.74 -4.76
CA VAL A 80 -7.03 -2.64 -5.75
C VAL A 80 -5.84 -2.72 -6.68
N ALA A 81 -4.64 -2.94 -6.15
CA ALA A 81 -3.43 -3.09 -6.96
C ALA A 81 -3.52 -4.24 -7.97
N PHE A 82 -4.17 -5.34 -7.59
CA PHE A 82 -4.35 -6.50 -8.44
C PHE A 82 -5.38 -6.23 -9.53
N ALA A 83 -6.51 -5.62 -9.18
CA ALA A 83 -7.51 -5.17 -10.14
C ALA A 83 -6.93 -4.18 -11.16
N GLU A 84 -6.16 -3.18 -10.68
CA GLU A 84 -5.43 -2.23 -11.53
C GLU A 84 -4.48 -2.96 -12.50
N ALA A 85 -3.79 -3.99 -12.02
CA ALA A 85 -2.85 -4.79 -12.83
C ALA A 85 -3.57 -5.65 -13.89
N LEU A 86 -4.79 -6.12 -13.63
CA LEU A 86 -5.61 -6.82 -14.63
C LEU A 86 -6.16 -5.88 -15.69
N SER A 87 -6.54 -4.66 -15.29
CA SER A 87 -7.00 -3.61 -16.21
C SER A 87 -5.84 -2.86 -16.88
N ALA A 88 -4.60 -3.14 -16.50
CA ALA A 88 -3.45 -2.40 -16.99
C ALA A 88 -3.33 -2.60 -18.51
N PRO A 89 -3.22 -1.52 -19.29
CA PRO A 89 -3.08 -1.60 -20.74
C PRO A 89 -1.81 -2.36 -21.15
N VAL A 90 -0.79 -2.40 -20.29
CA VAL A 90 0.49 -3.04 -20.55
C VAL A 90 0.85 -4.01 -19.43
N ARG A 91 1.12 -5.26 -19.82
CA ARG A 91 1.72 -6.29 -18.96
C ARG A 91 2.85 -6.97 -19.69
N VAL A 92 4.06 -6.87 -19.15
CA VAL A 92 5.26 -7.48 -19.70
C VAL A 92 5.73 -8.59 -18.78
N GLU A 93 5.91 -9.79 -19.32
CA GLU A 93 6.58 -10.88 -18.63
C GLU A 93 8.09 -10.76 -18.83
N ILE A 94 8.84 -10.79 -17.73
CA ILE A 94 10.28 -10.87 -17.72
C ILE A 94 10.64 -12.30 -17.30
N GLU A 95 11.10 -13.08 -18.28
CA GLU A 95 11.40 -14.50 -18.11
C GLU A 95 12.64 -14.71 -17.23
N SER A 96 12.70 -15.88 -16.58
CA SER A 96 13.93 -16.34 -15.92
C SER A 96 15.08 -16.42 -16.93
N GLY A 97 16.27 -16.01 -16.52
CA GLY A 97 17.47 -15.88 -17.36
C GLY A 97 17.58 -14.55 -18.12
N THR A 98 16.58 -13.66 -18.03
CA THR A 98 16.67 -12.32 -18.63
C THR A 98 17.70 -11.46 -17.87
N ASP A 99 18.55 -10.72 -18.60
CA ASP A 99 19.39 -9.68 -18.01
C ASP A 99 18.50 -8.48 -17.64
N LEU A 100 18.63 -7.98 -16.41
CA LEU A 100 17.86 -6.85 -15.90
C LEU A 100 18.01 -5.61 -16.78
N TYR A 101 19.13 -5.46 -17.50
CA TYR A 101 19.37 -4.33 -18.40
C TYR A 101 18.52 -4.40 -19.67
N ASP A 102 18.02 -5.58 -20.02
CA ASP A 102 17.11 -5.77 -21.15
C ASP A 102 15.64 -5.49 -20.76
N ALA A 103 15.32 -5.50 -19.46
CA ALA A 103 13.95 -5.32 -18.98
C ALA A 103 13.35 -3.95 -19.34
N PRO A 104 14.06 -2.80 -19.21
CA PRO A 104 13.52 -1.50 -19.61
C PRO A 104 13.07 -1.44 -21.06
N LYS A 105 13.89 -1.97 -21.98
CA LYS A 105 13.54 -1.98 -23.39
C LYS A 105 12.22 -2.71 -23.64
N ARG A 106 12.07 -3.92 -23.08
CA ARG A 106 10.82 -4.70 -23.20
C ARG A 106 9.59 -3.95 -22.67
N VAL A 107 9.75 -3.20 -21.57
CA VAL A 107 8.67 -2.41 -20.99
C VAL A 107 8.31 -1.21 -21.87
N TYR A 108 9.29 -0.48 -22.40
CA TYR A 108 9.04 0.64 -23.32
C TYR A 108 8.38 0.17 -24.61
N ASP A 109 8.90 -0.89 -25.23
CA ASP A 109 8.36 -1.43 -26.47
C ASP A 109 6.87 -1.79 -26.32
N ALA A 110 6.49 -2.45 -25.21
CA ALA A 110 5.11 -2.80 -24.92
C ALA A 110 4.22 -1.58 -24.59
N CYS A 111 4.79 -0.53 -23.98
CA CYS A 111 4.07 0.70 -23.70
C CYS A 111 3.82 1.52 -24.96
N ASP A 112 4.80 1.59 -25.86
CA ASP A 112 4.66 2.26 -27.16
C ASP A 112 3.60 1.57 -28.02
N GLU A 113 3.55 0.24 -28.03
CA GLU A 113 2.51 -0.54 -28.72
C GLU A 113 1.10 -0.25 -28.16
N ALA A 114 0.98 -0.09 -26.84
CA ALA A 114 -0.28 0.22 -26.18
C ALA A 114 -0.62 1.73 -26.14
N GLY A 115 0.24 2.61 -26.65
CA GLY A 115 0.07 4.07 -26.60
C GLY A 115 0.15 4.67 -25.19
N VAL A 116 0.86 4.02 -24.27
CA VAL A 116 1.01 4.42 -22.87
C VAL A 116 2.35 5.11 -22.67
N LYS A 117 2.37 6.28 -22.01
CA LYS A 117 3.62 6.94 -21.66
C LYS A 117 4.18 6.38 -20.35
N VAL A 118 5.42 5.92 -20.40
CA VAL A 118 6.18 5.54 -19.21
C VAL A 118 6.82 6.79 -18.61
N ASN A 119 6.53 7.06 -17.33
CA ASN A 119 7.06 8.24 -16.63
C ASN A 119 8.43 8.03 -15.98
N GLN A 120 8.96 6.80 -16.01
CA GLN A 120 10.25 6.43 -15.41
C GLN A 120 11.34 6.26 -16.47
N THR A 121 12.54 6.72 -16.14
CA THR A 121 13.77 6.45 -16.89
C THR A 121 14.23 5.00 -16.71
N ALA A 122 15.08 4.50 -17.61
CA ALA A 122 15.56 3.12 -17.55
C ALA A 122 16.26 2.80 -16.21
N PRO A 123 17.11 3.67 -15.62
CA PRO A 123 17.68 3.44 -14.30
C PRO A 123 16.64 3.35 -13.18
N GLU A 124 15.60 4.20 -13.20
CA GLU A 124 14.52 4.16 -12.21
C GLU A 124 13.72 2.87 -12.33
N LEU A 125 13.47 2.41 -13.55
CA LEU A 125 12.78 1.16 -13.81
C LEU A 125 13.58 -0.05 -13.30
N MET A 126 14.88 -0.10 -13.60
CA MET A 126 15.77 -1.16 -13.11
C MET A 126 15.79 -1.19 -11.59
N LYS A 127 15.90 -0.02 -10.94
CA LYS A 127 15.84 0.08 -9.47
C LYS A 127 14.50 -0.41 -8.94
N SER A 128 13.39 0.04 -9.52
CA SER A 128 12.03 -0.38 -9.17
C SER A 128 11.84 -1.89 -9.28
N ILE A 129 12.36 -2.52 -10.34
CA ILE A 129 12.33 -3.97 -10.52
C ILE A 129 13.20 -4.65 -9.47
N GLY A 130 14.45 -4.22 -9.26
CA GLY A 130 15.34 -4.80 -8.26
C GLY A 130 14.76 -4.75 -6.84
N ASP A 131 14.29 -3.57 -6.41
CA ASP A 131 13.77 -3.35 -5.06
C ASP A 131 12.52 -4.19 -4.76
N ARG A 132 11.67 -4.43 -5.78
CA ARG A 132 10.38 -5.14 -5.62
C ARG A 132 10.45 -6.62 -5.99
N ALA A 133 11.41 -7.01 -6.83
CA ALA A 133 11.62 -8.39 -7.22
C ALA A 133 12.28 -9.23 -6.11
N GLY A 134 12.89 -8.60 -5.10
CA GLY A 134 13.57 -9.29 -3.99
C GLY A 134 14.51 -10.39 -4.48
N ASP A 135 14.33 -11.63 -4.02
CA ASP A 135 15.16 -12.78 -4.41
C ASP A 135 14.93 -13.29 -5.84
N ALA A 136 13.91 -12.78 -6.56
CA ALA A 136 13.72 -13.09 -7.97
C ALA A 136 14.78 -12.43 -8.87
N VAL A 137 15.53 -11.45 -8.37
CA VAL A 137 16.66 -10.82 -9.08
C VAL A 137 17.93 -10.96 -8.25
N HIS A 138 19.00 -11.46 -8.85
CA HIS A 138 20.32 -11.56 -8.21
C HIS A 138 21.37 -10.86 -9.06
N GLY A 139 21.90 -9.74 -8.56
CA GLY A 139 22.77 -8.88 -9.34
C GLY A 139 22.03 -8.32 -10.56
N ARG A 140 22.36 -8.84 -11.75
CA ARG A 140 21.71 -8.48 -13.01
C ARG A 140 20.83 -9.58 -13.60
N GLU A 141 20.75 -10.74 -12.96
CA GLU A 141 20.05 -11.90 -13.51
C GLU A 141 18.67 -12.02 -12.87
N VAL A 142 17.64 -12.11 -13.70
CA VAL A 142 16.29 -12.49 -13.27
C VAL A 142 16.26 -14.01 -13.09
N ARG A 143 16.26 -14.48 -11.85
CA ARG A 143 16.29 -15.92 -11.52
C ARG A 143 14.91 -16.57 -11.56
N SER A 144 13.89 -15.81 -11.22
CA SER A 144 12.49 -16.24 -11.25
C SER A 144 11.69 -15.27 -12.09
N ARG A 145 10.79 -15.79 -12.93
CA ARG A 145 9.95 -14.94 -13.78
C ARG A 145 9.18 -13.91 -12.95
N LEU A 146 8.98 -12.73 -13.51
CA LEU A 146 8.26 -11.62 -12.89
C LEU A 146 7.44 -10.86 -13.92
N PHE A 147 6.40 -10.17 -13.47
CA PHE A 147 5.52 -9.35 -14.29
C PHE A 147 5.74 -7.89 -13.98
N VAL A 148 5.93 -7.08 -15.01
CA VAL A 148 5.92 -5.62 -14.93
C VAL A 148 4.63 -5.14 -15.56
N THR A 149 3.82 -4.40 -14.80
CA THR A 149 2.60 -3.76 -15.32
C THR A 149 2.76 -2.25 -15.33
N VAL A 150 2.21 -1.61 -16.35
CA VAL A 150 2.15 -0.15 -16.48
C VAL A 150 0.69 0.27 -16.57
N ALA A 151 0.24 1.04 -15.59
CA ALA A 151 -1.10 1.61 -15.56
C ALA A 151 -1.23 2.75 -16.58
N ALA A 152 -2.46 3.15 -16.90
CA ALA A 152 -2.74 4.21 -17.88
C ALA A 152 -2.13 5.58 -17.51
N ASP A 153 -1.91 5.82 -16.21
CA ASP A 153 -1.22 7.01 -15.69
C ASP A 153 0.32 6.89 -15.66
N GLY A 154 0.86 5.79 -16.18
CA GLY A 154 2.29 5.51 -16.22
C GLY A 154 2.87 4.98 -14.90
N ARG A 155 2.04 4.65 -13.89
CA ARG A 155 2.51 3.98 -12.66
C ARG A 155 2.94 2.55 -12.97
N ILE A 156 4.07 2.15 -12.40
CA ILE A 156 4.71 0.85 -12.67
C ILE A 156 4.62 -0.02 -11.42
N ARG A 157 4.24 -1.27 -11.61
CA ARG A 157 4.26 -2.29 -10.56
C ARG A 157 5.00 -3.53 -11.02
N VAL A 158 5.60 -4.22 -10.05
CA VAL A 158 6.38 -5.44 -10.26
C VAL A 158 5.77 -6.51 -9.37
N ARG A 159 5.36 -7.62 -9.98
CA ARG A 159 4.68 -8.73 -9.31
C ARG A 159 5.39 -10.03 -9.62
N ARG A 160 5.42 -10.93 -8.65
CA ARG A 160 5.86 -12.31 -8.85
C ARG A 160 4.62 -13.19 -9.11
N PRO A 161 4.76 -14.33 -9.80
CA PRO A 161 3.71 -15.34 -9.92
C PRO A 161 3.26 -15.87 -8.56
#